data_AF-A0A919HI15-F1
#
_entry.id   AF-A0A919HI15-F1
#
_cell.length_a   1.000
_cell.length_b   1.000
_cell.length_c   1.000
_cell.angle_alpha   90.00
_cell.angle_beta   90.00
_cell.angle_gamma   90.00
#
_symmetry.space_group_name_H-M   'P 1'
#
loop_
_entity.id
_entity.type
_entity.pdbx_description
1 polymer ?
#
loop_
_entity_poly.entity_id
_entity_poly.type
_entity_poly.pdbx_seq_one_letter_code
_entity_poly.pdbx_strand_id
1 'polypeptide(L)'
;MDAGGREQPLVGAYLSEPLRREIALLAAEHGGLTGLPLRLLTAELSLTRMSDPVASFDCDTWDDIATARSRIREHGHVLDEWMTAVKDELGLDLDVDTGLLLDLTRDVAHGVARPAAPLTSFLVGYAAALNGGGREAVAEATRKAAALAVRWEDEDRPEKDGDRPEKPEAG
;
A
#
# COMPACT_ATOMS: atom_id res chain seq x y z
N MET A 1 17.91 14.74 1.04
CA MET A 1 18.39 15.21 2.35
C MET A 1 17.17 15.43 3.21
N ASP A 2 17.20 14.89 4.43
CA ASP A 2 16.12 15.10 5.40
C ASP A 2 16.07 16.56 5.88
N ALA A 3 15.08 16.90 6.71
CA ALA A 3 14.94 18.23 7.29
C ALA A 3 16.17 18.69 8.13
N GLY A 4 17.01 17.75 8.57
CA GLY A 4 18.27 18.00 9.29
C GLY A 4 19.50 18.09 8.40
N GLY A 5 19.34 18.03 7.08
CA GLY A 5 20.45 18.06 6.11
C GLY A 5 21.23 16.74 6.02
N ARG A 6 20.74 15.65 6.61
CA ARG A 6 21.39 14.33 6.53
C ARG A 6 21.03 13.63 5.22
N GLU A 7 21.99 12.90 4.68
CA GLU A 7 21.77 12.03 3.53
C GLU A 7 21.04 10.76 3.98
N GLN A 8 20.02 10.39 3.21
CA GLN A 8 19.18 9.23 3.48
C GLN A 8 19.37 8.22 2.34
N PRO A 9 20.42 7.37 2.38
CA PRO A 9 20.75 6.47 1.28
C PRO A 9 19.67 5.40 1.03
N LEU A 10 18.83 5.11 2.02
CA LEU A 10 17.68 4.21 1.91
C LEU A 10 16.48 4.84 1.19
N VAL A 11 16.51 6.15 0.95
CA VAL A 11 15.43 6.90 0.30
C VAL A 11 16.00 7.56 -0.95
N GLY A 12 16.01 6.79 -2.04
CA GLY A 12 16.54 7.25 -3.33
C GLY A 12 16.15 6.33 -4.48
N ALA A 13 16.19 6.87 -5.69
CA ALA A 13 16.05 6.11 -6.93
C ALA A 13 17.43 5.91 -7.56
N TYR A 14 17.78 4.64 -7.84
CA TYR A 14 19.08 4.27 -8.38
C TYR A 14 18.92 3.55 -9.71
N LEU A 15 19.82 3.84 -10.65
CA LEU A 15 19.90 3.08 -11.89
C LEU A 15 20.40 1.66 -11.57
N SER A 16 19.67 0.66 -12.07
CA SER A 16 19.90 -0.74 -11.72
C SER A 16 21.28 -1.26 -12.13
N GLU A 17 21.78 -0.87 -13.30
CA GLU A 17 23.06 -1.36 -13.83
C GLU A 17 24.26 -0.82 -13.02
N PRO A 18 24.46 0.50 -12.82
CA PRO A 18 25.51 1.02 -11.96
C PRO A 18 25.44 0.47 -10.54
N LEU A 19 24.23 0.41 -9.95
CA LEU A 19 24.04 -0.08 -8.59
C LEU A 19 24.52 -1.53 -8.44
N ARG A 20 24.13 -2.42 -9.35
CA ARG A 20 24.54 -3.84 -9.32
C ARG A 20 26.04 -4.00 -9.52
N ARG A 21 26.65 -3.20 -10.39
CA ARG A 21 28.10 -3.22 -10.64
C ARG A 21 28.88 -2.89 -9.36
N GLU A 22 28.55 -1.78 -8.70
CA GLU A 22 29.27 -1.35 -7.50
C GLU A 22 29.05 -2.33 -6.33
N ILE A 23 27.84 -2.89 -6.18
CA ILE A 23 27.57 -3.96 -5.20
C ILE A 23 28.47 -5.18 -5.44
N ALA A 24 28.63 -5.61 -6.69
CA ALA A 24 29.47 -6.75 -7.03
C ALA A 24 30.96 -6.48 -6.76
N LEU A 25 31.44 -5.27 -7.04
CA LEU A 25 32.81 -4.84 -6.75
C LEU A 25 33.09 -4.84 -5.24
N LEU A 26 32.20 -4.26 -4.43
CA LEU A 26 32.32 -4.26 -2.97
C LEU A 26 32.31 -5.67 -2.37
N ALA A 27 31.45 -6.56 -2.90
CA ALA A 27 31.40 -7.94 -2.45
C ALA A 27 32.72 -8.69 -2.77
N ALA A 28 33.31 -8.42 -3.93
CA ALA A 28 34.59 -9.02 -4.33
C ALA A 28 35.75 -8.48 -3.49
N GLU A 29 35.76 -7.18 -3.16
CA GLU A 29 36.81 -6.55 -2.36
C GLU A 29 36.78 -6.99 -0.90
N HIS A 30 35.60 -7.05 -0.29
CA HIS A 30 35.45 -7.32 1.14
C HIS A 30 35.11 -8.78 1.48
N GLY A 31 34.99 -9.66 0.48
CA GLY A 31 34.62 -11.06 0.67
C GLY A 31 33.15 -11.27 1.09
N GLY A 32 32.31 -10.25 0.93
CA GLY A 32 30.89 -10.25 1.29
C GLY A 32 30.36 -8.84 1.58
N LEU A 33 29.05 -8.72 1.77
CA LEU A 33 28.38 -7.43 2.03
C LEU A 33 27.85 -7.28 3.46
N THR A 34 27.83 -8.37 4.23
CA THR A 34 27.20 -8.38 5.56
C THR A 34 28.00 -7.53 6.53
N GLY A 35 27.34 -6.61 7.23
CA GLY A 35 27.95 -5.72 8.21
C GLY A 35 28.70 -4.52 7.59
N LEU A 36 28.72 -4.38 6.26
CA LEU A 36 29.33 -3.23 5.61
C LEU A 36 28.39 -2.00 5.67
N PRO A 37 28.94 -0.79 5.86
CA PRO A 37 28.13 0.42 5.82
C PRO A 37 27.73 0.74 4.37
N LEU A 38 26.45 1.08 4.16
CA LEU A 38 25.91 1.49 2.86
C LEU A 38 26.64 2.68 2.24
N ARG A 39 27.33 3.49 3.05
CA ARG A 39 28.13 4.63 2.58
C ARG A 39 29.24 4.22 1.60
N LEU A 40 29.75 2.98 1.68
CA LEU A 40 30.73 2.49 0.70
C LEU A 40 30.10 2.44 -0.70
N LEU A 41 28.88 1.94 -0.80
CA LEU A 41 28.16 1.88 -2.07
C LEU A 41 27.81 3.28 -2.60
N THR A 42 27.31 4.16 -1.74
CA THR A 42 26.91 5.51 -2.18
C THR A 42 28.10 6.42 -2.50
N ALA A 43 29.30 6.10 -2.01
CA ALA A 43 30.52 6.82 -2.36
C ALA A 43 30.99 6.53 -3.80
N GLU A 44 30.73 5.32 -4.29
CA GLU A 44 31.11 4.90 -5.66
C GLU A 44 30.08 5.33 -6.72
N LEU A 45 28.91 5.81 -6.31
CA LEU A 45 27.85 6.26 -7.21
C LEU A 45 27.89 7.77 -7.42
N SER A 46 27.63 8.21 -8.65
CA SER A 46 27.37 9.62 -8.95
C SER A 46 25.92 9.94 -8.61
N LEU A 47 25.71 10.67 -7.51
CA LEU A 47 24.38 10.94 -6.95
C LEU A 47 23.97 12.41 -7.11
N THR A 48 22.75 12.62 -7.59
CA THR A 48 22.08 13.92 -7.53
C THR A 48 21.28 14.01 -6.23
N ARG A 49 21.60 15.00 -5.39
CA ARG A 49 20.93 15.19 -4.10
C ARG A 49 19.64 15.99 -4.27
N MET A 50 18.52 15.43 -3.83
CA MET A 50 17.23 16.13 -3.74
C MET A 50 16.96 16.51 -2.29
N SER A 51 16.43 17.72 -2.06
CA SER A 51 16.04 18.21 -0.74
C SER A 51 14.52 18.19 -0.63
N ASP A 52 14.01 17.36 0.29
CA ASP A 52 12.58 17.28 0.60
C ASP A 52 12.46 16.98 2.11
N PRO A 53 11.99 17.95 2.92
CA PRO A 53 11.91 17.81 4.37
C PRO A 53 10.95 16.70 4.85
N VAL A 54 10.04 16.24 3.99
CA VAL A 54 9.02 15.24 4.32
C VAL A 54 9.20 13.92 3.55
N ALA A 55 10.22 13.81 2.71
CA ALA A 55 10.48 12.59 1.93
C ALA A 55 10.80 11.36 2.79
N SER A 56 11.30 11.55 4.01
CA SER A 56 11.58 10.45 4.93
C SER A 56 11.42 10.90 6.38
N PHE A 57 10.90 10.00 7.21
CA PHE A 57 10.78 10.19 8.64
C PHE A 57 11.15 8.88 9.35
N ASP A 58 12.31 8.86 10.00
CA ASP A 58 12.79 7.69 10.74
C ASP A 58 12.11 7.62 12.10
N CYS A 59 11.67 6.42 12.48
CA CYS A 59 11.03 6.17 13.76
C CYS A 59 11.97 5.38 14.67
N ASP A 60 12.98 6.05 15.24
CA ASP A 60 13.98 5.42 16.10
C ASP A 60 13.57 5.43 17.59
N THR A 61 12.64 6.30 17.95
CA THR A 61 12.16 6.47 19.33
C THR A 61 10.64 6.38 19.43
N TRP A 62 10.14 6.21 20.66
CA TRP A 62 8.69 6.25 20.93
C TRP A 62 8.06 7.61 20.62
N ASP A 63 8.80 8.70 20.80
CA ASP A 63 8.35 10.05 20.45
C ASP A 63 8.23 10.22 18.93
N ASP A 64 9.12 9.59 18.15
CA ASP A 64 9.00 9.57 16.69
C ASP A 64 7.74 8.82 16.25
N ILE A 65 7.44 7.68 16.88
CA ILE A 65 6.20 6.94 16.61
C ILE A 65 4.97 7.80 16.95
N ALA A 66 4.97 8.52 18.07
CA ALA A 66 3.88 9.42 18.42
C ALA A 66 3.70 10.54 17.37
N THR A 67 4.81 11.11 16.89
CA THR A 67 4.82 12.14 15.84
C THR A 67 4.30 11.59 14.51
N ALA A 68 4.75 10.41 14.08
CA ALA A 68 4.24 9.74 12.88
C ALA A 68 2.73 9.48 12.98
N ARG A 69 2.25 9.02 14.15
CA ARG A 69 0.81 8.83 14.39
C ARG A 69 0.02 10.14 14.34
N SER A 70 0.56 11.25 14.83
CA SER A 70 -0.07 12.57 14.71
C SER A 70 -0.22 12.95 13.24
N ARG A 71 0.84 12.84 12.43
CA ARG A 71 0.80 13.13 11.00
C ARG A 71 -0.20 12.26 10.25
N ILE A 72 -0.29 10.96 10.56
CA ILE A 72 -1.29 10.07 9.96
C ILE A 72 -2.71 10.52 10.33
N ARG A 73 -2.94 10.94 11.58
CA ARG A 73 -4.24 11.47 12.03
C ARG A 73 -4.59 12.78 11.33
N GLU A 74 -3.63 13.69 11.15
CA GLU A 74 -3.82 14.92 10.37
C GLU A 74 -4.28 14.63 8.94
N HIS A 75 -3.68 13.64 8.26
CA HIS A 75 -4.16 13.21 6.94
C HIS A 75 -5.58 12.62 7.00
N GLY A 76 -5.95 11.93 8.09
CA GLY A 76 -7.33 11.52 8.35
C GLY A 76 -8.29 12.71 8.46
N HIS A 77 -7.89 13.77 9.16
CA HIS A 77 -8.66 15.01 9.25
C HIS A 77 -8.86 15.67 7.88
N VAL A 78 -7.85 15.68 7.02
CA VAL A 78 -7.97 16.19 5.63
C VAL A 78 -8.99 15.39 4.82
N LEU A 79 -9.04 14.06 4.99
CA LEU A 79 -10.05 13.23 4.34
C LEU A 79 -11.46 13.53 4.85
N ASP A 80 -11.64 13.69 6.15
CA ASP A 80 -12.94 14.01 6.76
C ASP A 80 -13.45 15.40 6.33
N GLU A 81 -12.56 16.40 6.30
CA GLU A 81 -12.87 17.75 5.78
C GLU A 81 -13.25 17.71 4.30
N TRP A 82 -12.48 16.99 3.48
CA TRP A 82 -12.79 16.83 2.06
C TRP A 82 -14.13 16.13 1.84
N MET A 83 -14.39 15.03 2.57
CA MET A 83 -15.66 14.30 2.51
C MET A 83 -16.83 15.18 2.92
N THR A 84 -16.65 16.04 3.92
CA THR A 84 -17.67 17.00 4.36
C THR A 84 -17.96 18.02 3.26
N ALA A 85 -16.92 18.63 2.68
CA ALA A 85 -17.06 19.60 1.59
C ALA A 85 -17.76 18.99 0.35
N VAL A 86 -17.43 17.75 -0.02
CA VAL A 86 -18.08 17.04 -1.14
C VAL A 86 -19.55 16.74 -0.82
N LYS A 87 -19.87 16.32 0.42
CA LYS A 87 -21.27 16.10 0.82
C LYS A 87 -22.08 17.39 0.75
N ASP A 88 -21.52 18.49 1.22
CA ASP A 88 -22.18 19.80 1.19
C ASP A 88 -22.43 20.27 -0.25
N GLU A 89 -21.40 20.19 -1.13
CA GLU A 89 -21.51 20.59 -2.54
C GLU A 89 -22.54 19.74 -3.31
N LEU A 90 -22.63 18.44 -3.00
CA LEU A 90 -23.58 17.52 -3.65
C LEU A 90 -24.95 17.45 -2.96
N GLY A 91 -25.15 18.16 -1.84
CA GLY A 91 -26.40 18.13 -1.07
C GLY A 91 -26.71 16.75 -0.45
N LEU A 92 -25.69 16.03 -0.01
CA LEU A 92 -25.80 14.67 0.51
C LEU A 92 -25.87 14.64 2.04
N ASP A 93 -27.01 14.20 2.59
CA ASP A 93 -27.14 13.83 4.00
C ASP A 93 -26.94 12.31 4.16
N LEU A 94 -25.74 11.85 3.83
CA LEU A 94 -25.35 10.44 3.92
C LEU A 94 -24.17 10.28 4.87
N ASP A 95 -24.42 9.66 6.01
CA ASP A 95 -23.39 9.34 6.99
C ASP A 95 -22.83 7.94 6.73
N VAL A 96 -21.90 7.80 5.79
CA VAL A 96 -21.32 6.49 5.45
C VAL A 96 -20.20 6.11 6.43
N ASP A 97 -20.10 4.83 6.77
CA ASP A 97 -18.89 4.26 7.37
C ASP A 97 -17.75 4.25 6.35
N THR A 98 -16.94 5.31 6.36
CA THR A 98 -15.77 5.48 5.48
C THR A 98 -14.75 4.36 5.67
N GLY A 99 -14.56 3.87 6.91
CA GLY A 99 -13.62 2.80 7.21
C GLY A 99 -14.01 1.51 6.48
N LEU A 100 -15.28 1.14 6.57
CA LEU A 100 -15.83 -0.03 5.87
C LEU A 100 -15.65 0.05 4.34
N LEU A 101 -15.86 1.22 3.74
CA LEU A 101 -15.63 1.41 2.30
C LEU A 101 -14.14 1.33 1.94
N LEU A 102 -13.26 1.89 2.75
CA LEU A 102 -11.82 1.84 2.51
C LEU A 102 -11.27 0.41 2.64
N ASP A 103 -11.74 -0.36 3.62
CA ASP A 103 -11.38 -1.77 3.75
C ASP A 103 -11.87 -2.59 2.54
N LEU A 104 -13.11 -2.38 2.06
CA LEU A 104 -13.57 -2.98 0.81
C LEU A 104 -12.64 -2.65 -0.37
N THR A 105 -12.28 -1.38 -0.54
CA THR A 105 -11.40 -0.99 -1.65
C THR A 105 -10.02 -1.62 -1.55
N ARG A 106 -9.50 -1.80 -0.33
CA ARG A 106 -8.25 -2.49 -0.07
C ARG A 106 -8.35 -3.94 -0.52
N ASP A 107 -9.39 -4.65 -0.09
CA ASP A 107 -9.60 -6.06 -0.41
C ASP A 107 -9.74 -6.27 -1.92
N VAL A 108 -10.53 -5.45 -2.60
CA VAL A 108 -10.69 -5.51 -4.07
C VAL A 108 -9.38 -5.19 -4.80
N ALA A 109 -8.61 -4.20 -4.33
CA ALA A 109 -7.34 -3.85 -4.96
C ALA A 109 -6.30 -4.98 -4.87
N HIS A 110 -6.35 -5.78 -3.81
CA HIS A 110 -5.45 -6.90 -3.59
C HIS A 110 -5.94 -8.21 -4.23
N GLY A 111 -7.23 -8.54 -4.05
CA GLY A 111 -7.81 -9.82 -4.49
C GLY A 111 -8.32 -9.84 -5.93
N VAL A 112 -8.54 -8.68 -6.56
CA VAL A 112 -9.04 -8.59 -7.95
C VAL A 112 -8.05 -7.82 -8.83
N ALA A 113 -8.00 -6.50 -8.69
CA ALA A 113 -7.05 -5.63 -9.38
C ALA A 113 -7.12 -4.20 -8.82
N ARG A 114 -6.00 -3.48 -8.81
CA ARG A 114 -5.96 -2.08 -8.35
C ARG A 114 -7.02 -1.16 -9.00
N PRO A 115 -7.28 -1.20 -10.32
CA PRO A 115 -8.33 -0.38 -10.93
C PRO A 115 -9.76 -0.76 -10.54
N ALA A 116 -9.99 -1.98 -10.03
CA ALA A 116 -11.33 -2.45 -9.67
C ALA A 116 -11.85 -1.80 -8.37
N ALA A 117 -10.96 -1.29 -7.52
CA ALA A 117 -11.32 -0.65 -6.26
C ALA A 117 -12.26 0.56 -6.43
N PRO A 118 -11.91 1.63 -7.19
CA PRO A 118 -12.81 2.77 -7.36
C PRO A 118 -14.11 2.42 -8.10
N LEU A 119 -14.05 1.48 -9.05
CA LEU A 119 -15.24 1.01 -9.78
C LEU A 119 -16.22 0.27 -8.86
N THR A 120 -15.71 -0.53 -7.94
CA THR A 120 -16.53 -1.26 -6.97
C THR A 120 -17.19 -0.30 -5.99
N SER A 121 -16.48 0.71 -5.48
CA SER A 121 -17.08 1.73 -4.60
C SER A 121 -18.20 2.50 -5.28
N PHE A 122 -18.06 2.85 -6.56
CA PHE A 122 -19.13 3.47 -7.34
C PHE A 122 -20.37 2.55 -7.42
N LEU A 123 -20.18 1.27 -7.75
CA LEU A 123 -21.28 0.30 -7.83
C LEU A 123 -21.96 0.06 -6.49
N VAL A 124 -21.21 0.03 -5.38
CA VAL A 124 -21.76 -0.05 -4.03
C VAL A 124 -22.64 1.15 -3.72
N GLY A 125 -22.16 2.36 -3.98
CA GLY A 125 -22.95 3.58 -3.80
C GLY A 125 -24.21 3.60 -4.66
N TYR A 126 -24.08 3.20 -5.93
CA TYR A 126 -25.21 3.12 -6.87
C TYR A 126 -26.24 2.08 -6.44
N ALA A 127 -25.81 0.88 -6.04
CA ALA A 127 -26.69 -0.16 -5.54
C ALA A 127 -27.39 0.27 -4.23
N ALA A 128 -26.68 0.96 -3.33
CA ALA A 128 -27.28 1.49 -2.11
C ALA A 128 -28.39 2.52 -2.43
N ALA A 129 -28.14 3.43 -3.39
CA ALA A 129 -29.13 4.41 -3.83
C ALA A 129 -30.40 3.76 -4.41
N LEU A 130 -30.25 2.67 -5.19
CA LEU A 130 -31.39 1.90 -5.71
C LEU A 130 -32.20 1.20 -4.61
N ASN A 131 -31.62 0.97 -3.42
CA ASN A 131 -32.25 0.30 -2.29
C ASN A 131 -32.73 1.27 -1.19
N GLY A 132 -33.05 2.52 -1.57
CA GLY A 132 -33.56 3.54 -0.64
C GLY A 132 -32.48 4.36 0.06
N GLY A 133 -31.20 4.07 -0.19
CA GLY A 133 -30.07 4.83 0.35
C GLY A 133 -29.84 4.61 1.84
N GLY A 134 -29.01 5.49 2.43
CA GLY A 134 -28.69 5.46 3.86
C GLY A 134 -27.57 4.48 4.24
N ARG A 135 -27.18 4.54 5.52
CA ARG A 135 -26.10 3.73 6.12
C ARG A 135 -26.24 2.24 5.87
N GLU A 136 -27.41 1.70 6.14
CA GLU A 136 -27.65 0.26 6.10
C GLU A 136 -27.59 -0.28 4.67
N ALA A 137 -28.13 0.46 3.69
CA ALA A 137 -28.06 0.07 2.29
C ALA A 137 -26.61 0.06 1.77
N VAL A 138 -25.79 1.03 2.19
CA VAL A 138 -24.36 1.05 1.88
C VAL A 138 -23.64 -0.11 2.56
N ALA A 139 -23.86 -0.35 3.85
CA ALA A 139 -23.22 -1.44 4.58
C ALA A 139 -23.60 -2.83 4.02
N GLU A 140 -24.84 -3.02 3.58
CA GLU A 140 -25.27 -4.25 2.92
C GLU A 140 -24.62 -4.43 1.54
N ALA A 141 -24.60 -3.38 0.72
CA ALA A 141 -23.95 -3.42 -0.59
C ALA A 141 -22.44 -3.69 -0.46
N THR A 142 -21.77 -3.05 0.51
CA THR A 142 -20.36 -3.28 0.82
C THR A 142 -20.10 -4.72 1.24
N ARG A 143 -20.92 -5.29 2.14
CA ARG A 143 -20.76 -6.69 2.56
C ARG A 143 -20.89 -7.67 1.38
N LYS A 144 -21.82 -7.45 0.47
CA LYS A 144 -21.97 -8.27 -0.74
C LYS A 144 -20.75 -8.17 -1.66
N ALA A 145 -20.24 -6.96 -1.86
CA ALA A 145 -19.06 -6.73 -2.68
C ALA A 145 -17.79 -7.33 -2.06
N ALA A 146 -17.60 -7.18 -0.75
CA ALA A 146 -16.46 -7.76 -0.03
C ALA A 146 -16.47 -9.30 -0.11
N ALA A 147 -17.63 -9.92 0.12
CA ALA A 147 -17.77 -11.37 -0.02
C ALA A 147 -17.49 -11.86 -1.45
N LEU A 148 -17.78 -11.05 -2.47
CA LEU A 148 -17.46 -11.37 -3.86
C LEU A 148 -15.94 -11.26 -4.12
N ALA A 149 -15.28 -10.23 -3.59
CA ALA A 149 -13.83 -10.06 -3.73
C ALA A 149 -13.05 -11.23 -3.12
N VAL A 150 -13.48 -11.72 -1.95
CA VAL A 150 -12.86 -12.89 -1.31
C VAL A 150 -12.96 -14.14 -2.19
N ARG A 151 -14.14 -14.42 -2.74
CA ARG A 151 -14.32 -15.58 -3.63
C ARG A 151 -13.47 -15.48 -4.89
N TRP A 152 -13.32 -14.28 -5.43
CA TRP A 152 -12.47 -14.04 -6.59
C TRP A 152 -11.00 -14.39 -6.28
N GLU A 153 -10.49 -13.97 -5.12
CA GLU A 153 -9.13 -14.30 -4.68
C GLU A 153 -8.93 -15.82 -4.47
N ASP A 154 -9.94 -16.51 -3.92
CA ASP A 154 -9.91 -17.95 -3.70
C ASP A 154 -9.92 -18.74 -5.03
N GLU A 155 -10.66 -18.26 -6.03
CA GLU A 155 -10.73 -18.88 -7.37
C GLU A 155 -9.45 -18.65 -8.20
N ASP A 156 -8.80 -17.50 -8.05
CA ASP A 156 -7.54 -17.17 -8.73
C ASP A 156 -6.31 -17.76 -8.02
N ARG A 157 -6.48 -18.35 -6.83
CA ARG A 157 -5.39 -19.03 -6.12
C ARG A 157 -5.14 -20.39 -6.81
N PRO A 158 -3.94 -20.64 -7.36
CA PRO A 158 -3.66 -21.90 -8.01
C PRO A 158 -3.88 -23.05 -7.01
N GLU A 159 -4.65 -24.07 -7.41
CA GLU A 159 -4.74 -25.34 -6.69
C GLU A 159 -3.31 -25.77 -6.37
N LYS A 160 -2.99 -25.94 -5.08
CA LYS A 160 -1.72 -26.54 -4.70
C LYS A 160 -1.71 -27.95 -5.29
N ASP A 161 -0.92 -28.16 -6.33
CA ASP A 161 -0.56 -29.47 -6.88
C ASP A 161 0.01 -30.31 -5.73
N GLY A 162 -0.85 -31.14 -5.16
CA GLY A 162 -0.63 -31.74 -3.85
C GLY A 162 -1.60 -32.87 -3.56
N ASP A 163 -2.06 -33.58 -4.60
CA ASP A 163 -2.45 -34.99 -4.48
C ASP A 163 -2.53 -35.62 -5.88
N ARG A 164 -1.39 -35.83 -6.53
CA ARG A 164 -1.33 -36.78 -7.64
C ARG A 164 -1.02 -38.15 -7.03
N PRO A 165 -1.95 -39.12 -7.04
CA PRO A 165 -1.67 -40.43 -6.49
C PRO A 165 -0.55 -41.08 -7.30
N GLU A 166 0.48 -41.51 -6.59
CA GLU A 166 1.64 -42.21 -7.14
C GLU A 166 1.16 -43.50 -7.82
N LYS A 167 1.44 -43.61 -9.12
CA LYS A 167 1.03 -44.76 -9.94
C LYS A 167 1.85 -45.98 -9.48
N PRO A 168 1.25 -47.16 -9.24
CA PRO A 168 2.03 -48.30 -8.79
C PRO A 168 2.94 -48.79 -9.93
N GLU A 169 4.22 -48.95 -9.62
CA GLU A 169 5.20 -49.58 -10.49
C GLU A 169 4.81 -51.04 -10.75
N ALA A 170 4.70 -51.40 -12.02
CA ALA A 170 4.45 -52.76 -12.45
C ALA A 170 5.71 -53.31 -13.15
N GLY A 171 6.27 -54.37 -12.57
CA GLY A 171 6.98 -55.45 -13.27
C GLY A 171 8.46 -55.22 -13.56
#